data_AF-A0A8X6WLH3-F1
#
_entry.id   AF-A0A8X6WLH3-F1
#
_cell.length_a   1.000
_cell.length_b   1.000
_cell.length_c   1.000
_cell.angle_alpha   90.00
_cell.angle_beta   90.00
_cell.angle_gamma   90.00
#
_symmetry.space_group_name_H-M   'P 1'
#
loop_
_entity.id
_entity.type
_entity.pdbx_description
1 polymer ?
#
loop_
_entity_poly.entity_id
_entity_poly.type
_entity_poly.pdbx_seq_one_letter_code
_entity_poly.pdbx_strand_id
1 'polypeptide(L)'
;MEFEKIKLEQFKKELELTNAKCKLSPAQEKSDNFESVPSDVENLIKSIKSLTIPVPSNTEAYNLFFQSLEKAFKTKTVEDKFKTEILLNMLGEKVGNLMIYVKQEELGDYEKIKLLVLKQFQPTPRVLFNQFRRSQKLPNENYVQFASRIEAMFDYYCRLRNVKKNELCQLIVAHQIILLIKN
;
A
#
# COMPACT_ATOMS: atom_id res chain seq x y z
N MET A 1 17.89 15.74 -50.41
CA MET A 1 18.57 16.67 -49.48
C MET A 1 17.72 17.88 -49.09
N GLU A 2 16.82 18.41 -49.92
CA GLU A 2 15.94 19.53 -49.52
C GLU A 2 14.79 19.14 -48.59
N PHE A 3 14.20 17.96 -48.79
CA PHE A 3 13.10 17.47 -47.94
C PHE A 3 13.49 17.31 -46.45
N GLU A 4 14.72 16.90 -46.17
CA GLU A 4 15.22 16.79 -44.80
C GLU A 4 15.49 18.15 -44.17
N LYS A 5 15.95 19.14 -44.96
CA LYS A 5 16.12 20.52 -44.49
C LYS A 5 14.77 21.16 -44.13
N ILE A 6 13.75 20.93 -44.96
CA ILE A 6 12.39 21.43 -44.72
C ILE A 6 11.79 20.79 -43.45
N LYS A 7 11.97 19.47 -43.25
CA LYS A 7 11.54 18.79 -42.01
C LYS A 7 12.27 19.32 -40.78
N LEU A 8 13.58 19.56 -40.88
CA LEU A 8 14.38 20.06 -39.76
C LEU A 8 13.96 21.48 -39.37
N GLU A 9 13.62 22.32 -40.35
CA GLU A 9 13.18 23.69 -40.14
C GLU A 9 11.76 23.75 -39.53
N GLN A 10 10.86 22.85 -39.96
CA GLN A 10 9.54 22.69 -39.35
C GLN A 10 9.65 22.25 -37.88
N PHE A 11 10.51 21.28 -37.59
CA PHE A 11 10.71 20.78 -36.23
C PHE A 11 11.32 21.83 -35.29
N LYS A 12 12.24 22.66 -35.81
CA LYS A 12 12.81 23.80 -35.04
C LYS A 12 11.77 24.88 -34.74
N LYS A 13 10.93 25.23 -35.72
CA LYS A 13 9.82 26.19 -35.51
C LYS A 13 8.80 25.68 -34.48
N GLU A 14 8.53 24.37 -34.48
CA GLU A 14 7.62 23.75 -33.51
C GLU A 14 8.21 23.77 -32.09
N LEU A 15 9.51 23.49 -31.95
CA LEU A 15 10.24 23.60 -30.67
C LEU A 15 10.25 25.02 -30.12
N GLU A 16 10.46 26.02 -30.98
CA GLU A 16 10.40 27.44 -30.58
C GLU A 16 8.98 27.86 -30.15
N LEU A 17 7.94 27.39 -30.86
CA LEU A 17 6.54 27.60 -30.47
C LEU A 17 6.21 26.97 -29.11
N THR A 18 6.66 25.74 -28.85
CA THR A 18 6.49 25.10 -27.53
C THR A 18 7.25 25.82 -26.42
N ASN A 19 8.49 26.25 -26.68
CA ASN A 19 9.30 26.97 -25.69
C ASN A 19 8.77 28.37 -25.39
N ALA A 20 8.20 29.06 -26.40
CA ALA A 20 7.54 30.35 -26.19
C ALA A 20 6.24 30.20 -25.36
N LYS A 21 5.49 29.12 -25.59
CA LYS A 21 4.29 28.79 -24.82
C LYS A 21 4.59 28.53 -23.34
N CYS A 22 5.77 27.98 -23.03
CA CYS A 22 6.21 27.74 -21.65
C CYS A 22 6.78 28.96 -20.92
N LYS A 23 7.10 30.07 -21.61
CA LYS A 23 7.74 31.25 -20.99
C LYS A 23 6.79 32.38 -20.58
N LEU A 24 5.47 32.22 -20.78
CA LEU A 24 4.47 33.23 -20.44
C LEU A 24 3.56 32.84 -19.26
N SER A 25 4.00 31.96 -18.38
CA SER A 25 3.29 31.64 -17.13
C SER A 25 4.23 31.84 -15.94
N PRO A 26 3.99 32.81 -15.04
CA PRO A 26 4.72 32.87 -13.80
C PRO A 26 4.30 31.67 -12.94
N ALA A 27 5.31 30.87 -12.57
CA ALA A 27 5.37 29.96 -11.43
C ALA A 27 4.04 29.63 -10.74
N GLN A 28 3.39 28.53 -11.14
CA GLN A 28 2.74 27.57 -10.23
C GLN A 28 2.63 26.22 -10.98
N GLU A 29 3.38 25.23 -10.50
CA GLU A 29 3.27 23.84 -10.95
C GLU A 29 1.89 23.29 -10.57
N LYS A 30 1.00 23.16 -11.56
CA LYS A 30 -0.19 22.31 -11.49
C LYS A 30 -0.15 21.39 -12.70
N SER A 31 0.18 20.14 -12.43
CA SER A 31 0.02 19.03 -13.36
C SER A 31 -1.47 18.71 -13.49
N ASP A 32 -2.14 19.36 -14.43
CA ASP A 32 -3.46 18.97 -14.91
C ASP A 32 -3.32 17.77 -15.87
N ASN A 33 -3.51 16.57 -15.33
CA ASN A 33 -4.10 15.45 -16.08
C ASN A 33 -4.62 14.37 -15.11
N PHE A 34 -5.51 14.76 -14.21
CA PHE A 34 -6.51 13.88 -13.64
C PHE A 34 -7.83 14.63 -13.76
N GLU A 35 -8.85 13.98 -14.31
CA GLU A 35 -10.24 14.40 -14.20
C GLU A 35 -10.47 15.04 -12.83
N SER A 36 -11.01 16.26 -12.82
CA SER A 36 -11.24 17.03 -11.61
C SER A 36 -12.12 16.21 -10.67
N VAL A 37 -11.47 15.54 -9.72
CA VAL A 37 -12.10 14.83 -8.62
C VAL A 37 -13.05 15.84 -7.98
N PRO A 38 -14.36 15.57 -7.88
CA PRO A 38 -15.31 16.51 -7.31
C PRO A 38 -14.78 17.00 -5.96
N SER A 39 -14.85 18.30 -5.67
CA SER A 39 -14.27 18.91 -4.45
C SER A 39 -14.64 18.15 -3.16
N ASP A 40 -15.82 17.51 -3.15
CA ASP A 40 -16.30 16.65 -2.08
C ASP A 40 -15.45 15.38 -1.87
N VAL A 41 -14.99 14.73 -2.94
CA VAL A 41 -14.14 13.54 -2.88
C VAL A 41 -12.73 13.92 -2.42
N GLU A 42 -12.21 15.07 -2.82
CA GLU A 42 -10.92 15.57 -2.32
C GLU A 42 -10.94 15.84 -0.80
N ASN A 43 -12.03 16.45 -0.33
CA ASN A 43 -12.27 16.68 1.10
C ASN A 43 -12.46 15.36 1.86
N LEU A 44 -13.13 14.40 1.24
CA LEU A 44 -13.30 13.05 1.77
C LEU A 44 -11.96 12.33 1.90
N ILE A 45 -11.10 12.38 0.87
CA ILE A 45 -9.75 11.82 0.88
C ILE A 45 -8.94 12.44 2.02
N LYS A 46 -8.94 13.77 2.16
CA LYS A 46 -8.23 14.47 3.25
C LYS A 46 -8.73 14.02 4.63
N SER A 47 -10.05 13.90 4.80
CA SER A 47 -10.64 13.47 6.08
C SER A 47 -10.37 12.00 6.40
N ILE A 48 -10.35 11.11 5.39
CA ILE A 48 -10.00 9.71 5.59
C ILE A 48 -8.50 9.58 5.92
N LYS A 49 -7.64 10.32 5.21
CA LYS A 49 -6.20 10.36 5.49
C LYS A 49 -5.91 10.81 6.92
N SER A 50 -6.65 11.78 7.46
CA SER A 50 -6.45 12.22 8.84
C SER A 50 -6.94 11.22 9.90
N LEU A 51 -7.84 10.30 9.53
CA LEU A 51 -8.42 9.28 10.43
C LEU A 51 -7.73 7.91 10.33
N THR A 52 -6.86 7.73 9.34
CA THR A 52 -6.19 6.47 9.02
C THR A 52 -4.71 6.59 9.39
N ILE A 53 -4.08 5.48 9.79
CA ILE A 53 -2.61 5.48 9.96
C ILE A 53 -1.92 5.73 8.60
N PRO A 54 -0.72 6.32 8.57
CA PRO A 54 0.02 6.52 7.32
C PRO A 54 0.30 5.18 6.62
N VAL A 55 0.41 5.21 5.29
CA VAL A 55 0.72 4.01 4.50
C VAL A 55 2.04 3.40 5.01
N PRO A 56 2.02 2.16 5.51
CA PRO A 56 3.19 1.59 6.14
C PRO A 56 4.32 1.34 5.14
N SER A 57 5.57 1.55 5.55
CA SER A 57 6.75 1.14 4.80
C SER A 57 7.04 -0.35 4.98
N ASN A 58 6.68 -0.91 6.14
CA ASN A 58 6.86 -2.31 6.50
C ASN A 58 5.61 -3.15 6.20
N THR A 59 5.83 -4.36 5.73
CA THR A 59 4.79 -5.30 5.28
C THR A 59 3.83 -5.71 6.41
N GLU A 60 4.32 -5.80 7.64
CA GLU A 60 3.56 -6.24 8.83
C GLU A 60 2.41 -5.30 9.21
N ALA A 61 2.59 -4.00 9.02
CA ALA A 61 1.62 -2.99 9.46
C ALA A 61 0.48 -2.74 8.46
N TYR A 62 0.49 -3.39 7.27
CA TYR A 62 -0.58 -3.25 6.29
C TYR A 62 -1.95 -3.71 6.82
N ASN A 63 -2.01 -4.70 7.72
CA ASN A 63 -3.29 -5.10 8.34
C ASN A 63 -3.87 -4.01 9.22
N LEU A 64 -3.03 -3.37 10.05
CA LEU A 64 -3.45 -2.25 10.89
C LEU A 64 -3.90 -1.07 10.03
N PHE A 65 -3.20 -0.84 8.92
CA PHE A 65 -3.59 0.16 7.93
C PHE A 65 -4.99 -0.10 7.39
N PHE A 66 -5.25 -1.29 6.84
CA PHE A 66 -6.58 -1.63 6.31
C PHE A 66 -7.67 -1.62 7.39
N GLN A 67 -7.38 -2.08 8.61
CA GLN A 67 -8.34 -1.99 9.72
C GLN A 67 -8.70 -0.53 10.06
N SER A 68 -7.70 0.35 10.13
CA SER A 68 -7.94 1.77 10.39
C SER A 68 -8.69 2.45 9.23
N LEU A 69 -8.35 2.09 7.98
CA LEU A 69 -8.97 2.62 6.77
C LEU A 69 -10.44 2.19 6.67
N GLU A 70 -10.74 0.93 6.90
CA GLU A 70 -12.11 0.41 6.89
C GLU A 70 -12.96 1.04 7.99
N LYS A 71 -12.36 1.30 9.16
CA LYS A 71 -13.03 2.04 10.24
C LYS A 71 -13.31 3.48 9.82
N ALA A 72 -12.37 4.14 9.15
CA ALA A 72 -12.57 5.49 8.62
C ALA A 72 -13.67 5.53 7.55
N PHE A 73 -13.70 4.56 6.63
CA PHE A 73 -14.75 4.43 5.62
C PHE A 73 -16.15 4.26 6.23
N LYS A 74 -16.27 3.43 7.29
CA LYS A 74 -17.52 3.28 8.03
C LYS A 74 -17.93 4.57 8.74
N THR A 75 -16.97 5.27 9.35
CA THR A 75 -17.21 6.52 10.09
C THR A 75 -17.71 7.64 9.19
N LYS A 76 -17.21 7.70 7.95
CA LYS A 76 -17.58 8.73 6.95
C LYS A 76 -18.64 8.26 5.96
N THR A 77 -19.20 7.05 6.15
CA THR A 77 -20.22 6.47 5.26
C THR A 77 -19.84 6.57 3.78
N VAL A 78 -18.60 6.18 3.47
CA VAL A 78 -18.04 6.28 2.13
C VAL A 78 -18.70 5.25 1.21
N GLU A 79 -19.24 5.73 0.08
CA GLU A 79 -19.80 4.88 -0.97
C GLU A 79 -18.70 4.00 -1.60
N ASP A 80 -19.04 2.77 -1.97
CA ASP A 80 -18.07 1.79 -2.50
C ASP A 80 -17.32 2.28 -3.73
N LYS A 81 -18.00 3.06 -4.60
CA LYS A 81 -17.43 3.67 -5.80
C LYS A 81 -16.21 4.56 -5.51
N PHE A 82 -16.14 5.19 -4.33
CA PHE A 82 -15.04 6.07 -3.94
C PHE A 82 -13.95 5.36 -3.12
N LYS A 83 -14.23 4.19 -2.53
CA LYS A 83 -13.26 3.48 -1.68
C LYS A 83 -11.98 3.13 -2.43
N THR A 84 -12.13 2.65 -3.67
CA THR A 84 -10.98 2.29 -4.50
C THR A 84 -10.13 3.49 -4.87
N GLU A 85 -10.78 4.59 -5.30
CA GLU A 85 -10.10 5.84 -5.63
C GLU A 85 -9.33 6.40 -4.43
N ILE A 86 -9.95 6.41 -3.24
CA ILE A 86 -9.30 6.86 -2.01
C ILE A 86 -8.11 5.96 -1.66
N LEU A 87 -8.25 4.64 -1.74
CA LEU A 87 -7.18 3.70 -1.44
C LEU A 87 -5.97 3.91 -2.37
N LEU A 88 -6.21 4.03 -3.68
CA LEU A 88 -5.16 4.27 -4.67
C LEU A 88 -4.48 5.62 -4.41
N ASN A 89 -5.26 6.68 -4.15
CA ASN A 89 -4.71 7.99 -3.82
C ASN A 89 -3.84 7.96 -2.54
N MET A 90 -4.21 7.15 -1.55
CA MET A 90 -3.43 7.00 -0.32
C MET A 90 -2.12 6.23 -0.55
N LEU A 91 -2.15 5.18 -1.37
CA LEU A 91 -0.97 4.38 -1.70
C LEU A 91 0.08 5.15 -2.51
N GLY A 92 -0.32 6.21 -3.23
CA GLY A 92 0.57 7.13 -3.92
C GLY A 92 1.48 6.41 -4.92
N GLU A 93 2.79 6.62 -4.84
CA GLU A 93 3.78 6.00 -5.74
C GLU A 93 3.75 4.46 -5.71
N LYS A 94 3.30 3.84 -4.61
CA LYS A 94 3.18 2.38 -4.50
C LYS A 94 2.11 1.80 -5.43
N VAL A 95 1.19 2.64 -5.91
CA VAL A 95 0.18 2.26 -6.91
C VAL A 95 0.80 1.93 -8.26
N GLY A 96 1.91 2.59 -8.65
CA GLY A 96 2.52 2.38 -9.96
C GLY A 96 2.86 0.91 -10.23
N ASN A 97 3.42 0.23 -9.22
CA ASN A 97 3.72 -1.21 -9.31
C ASN A 97 2.45 -2.08 -9.30
N LEU A 98 1.38 -1.64 -8.65
CA LEU A 98 0.10 -2.33 -8.57
C LEU A 98 -0.69 -2.25 -9.89
N MET A 99 -0.69 -1.08 -10.53
CA MET A 99 -1.44 -0.82 -11.77
C MET A 99 -1.01 -1.70 -12.94
N ILE A 100 0.23 -2.22 -12.93
CA ILE A 100 0.71 -3.19 -13.92
C ILE A 100 -0.12 -4.49 -13.88
N TYR A 101 -0.63 -4.86 -12.71
CA TYR A 101 -1.33 -6.13 -12.48
C TYR A 101 -2.85 -5.98 -12.41
N VAL A 102 -3.36 -4.77 -12.20
CA VAL A 102 -4.79 -4.49 -12.06
C VAL A 102 -5.43 -4.40 -13.44
N LYS A 103 -6.48 -5.18 -13.68
CA LYS A 103 -7.30 -5.02 -14.89
C LYS A 103 -8.25 -3.82 -14.73
N GLN A 104 -8.59 -3.16 -15.84
CA GLN A 104 -9.50 -2.00 -15.82
C GLN A 104 -10.85 -2.30 -15.14
N GLU A 105 -11.35 -3.52 -15.32
CA GLU A 105 -12.61 -4.02 -14.74
C GLU A 105 -12.57 -4.19 -13.22
N GLU A 106 -11.37 -4.28 -12.63
CA GLU A 106 -11.15 -4.49 -11.19
C GLU A 106 -10.96 -3.17 -10.42
N LEU A 107 -10.75 -2.05 -11.12
CA LEU A 107 -10.59 -0.71 -10.53
C LEU A 107 -11.84 -0.20 -9.81
N GLY A 108 -13.02 -0.80 -10.08
CA GLY A 108 -14.25 -0.48 -9.35
C GLY A 108 -14.46 -1.29 -8.07
N ASP A 109 -13.66 -2.34 -7.83
CA ASP A 109 -13.88 -3.31 -6.77
C ASP A 109 -12.83 -3.16 -5.66
N TYR A 110 -13.25 -2.54 -4.56
CA TYR A 110 -12.39 -2.30 -3.40
C TYR A 110 -11.78 -3.59 -2.84
N GLU A 111 -12.54 -4.69 -2.74
CA GLU A 111 -12.03 -5.92 -2.15
C GLU A 111 -10.99 -6.58 -3.04
N LYS A 112 -11.15 -6.54 -4.36
CA LYS A 112 -10.11 -7.01 -5.29
C LYS A 112 -8.83 -6.20 -5.20
N ILE A 113 -8.93 -4.86 -5.19
CA ILE A 113 -7.74 -4.01 -5.06
C ILE A 113 -7.06 -4.22 -3.71
N LYS A 114 -7.82 -4.30 -2.62
CA LYS A 114 -7.29 -4.64 -1.30
C LYS A 114 -6.56 -5.98 -1.30
N LEU A 115 -7.13 -7.02 -1.92
CA LEU A 115 -6.48 -8.33 -2.04
C LEU A 115 -5.18 -8.25 -2.85
N LEU A 116 -5.13 -7.46 -3.92
CA LEU A 116 -3.90 -7.26 -4.70
C LEU A 116 -2.82 -6.52 -3.89
N VAL A 117 -3.21 -5.48 -3.16
CA VAL A 117 -2.29 -4.75 -2.27
C VAL A 117 -1.75 -5.69 -1.19
N LEU A 118 -2.62 -6.48 -0.57
CA LEU A 118 -2.20 -7.49 0.41
C LEU A 118 -1.29 -8.54 -0.23
N LYS A 119 -1.61 -9.06 -1.42
CA LYS A 119 -0.73 -10.02 -2.11
C LYS A 119 0.67 -9.46 -2.37
N GLN A 120 0.77 -8.18 -2.70
CA GLN A 120 2.04 -7.53 -3.00
C GLN A 120 2.84 -7.14 -1.75
N PHE A 121 2.16 -6.68 -0.70
CA PHE A 121 2.81 -6.06 0.45
C PHE A 121 2.66 -6.83 1.77
N GLN A 122 1.80 -7.84 1.85
CA GLN A 122 1.62 -8.63 3.07
C GLN A 122 2.79 -9.63 3.19
N PRO A 123 3.39 -9.78 4.38
CA PRO A 123 4.47 -10.75 4.56
C PRO A 123 3.89 -12.16 4.45
N THR A 124 4.60 -13.03 3.73
CA THR A 124 4.23 -14.45 3.70
C THR A 124 4.39 -15.04 5.11
N PRO A 125 3.64 -16.10 5.45
CA PRO A 125 3.77 -16.76 6.76
C PRO A 125 5.22 -17.17 7.09
N ARG A 126 6.00 -17.55 6.07
CA ARG A 126 7.40 -17.92 6.23
C ARG A 126 8.28 -16.73 6.64
N VAL A 127 8.06 -15.56 6.05
CA VAL A 127 8.79 -14.33 6.41
C VAL A 127 8.47 -13.93 7.84
N LEU A 128 7.19 -13.93 8.20
CA LEU A 128 6.73 -13.58 9.55
C LEU A 128 7.26 -14.54 10.62
N PHE A 129 7.26 -15.85 10.34
CA PHE A 129 7.84 -16.84 11.24
C PHE A 129 9.36 -16.67 11.43
N ASN A 130 10.08 -16.36 10.35
CA ASN A 130 11.51 -16.06 10.44
C ASN A 130 11.80 -14.79 11.26
N GLN A 131 10.96 -13.76 11.14
CA GLN A 131 11.07 -12.53 11.93
C GLN A 131 10.75 -12.80 13.41
N PHE A 132 9.71 -13.58 13.72
CA PHE A 132 9.42 -14.03 15.07
C PHE A 132 10.62 -14.75 15.68
N ARG A 133 11.20 -15.73 14.96
CA ARG A 133 12.34 -16.52 15.43
C ARG A 133 13.60 -15.68 15.66
N ARG A 134 13.78 -14.60 14.90
CA ARG A 134 14.94 -13.71 14.97
C ARG A 134 14.69 -12.45 15.81
N SER A 135 13.49 -12.28 16.35
CA SER A 135 13.13 -11.08 17.11
C SER A 135 13.95 -11.03 18.39
N GLN A 136 14.68 -9.93 18.57
CA GLN A 136 15.40 -9.62 19.79
C GLN A 136 14.79 -8.41 20.47
N LYS A 137 15.08 -8.29 21.77
CA LYS A 137 14.66 -7.14 22.56
C LYS A 137 15.36 -5.88 22.04
N LEU A 138 14.60 -4.86 21.69
CA LEU A 138 15.12 -3.54 21.33
C LEU A 138 15.74 -2.86 22.56
N PRO A 139 16.72 -1.95 22.36
CA PRO A 139 17.35 -1.23 23.47
C PRO A 139 16.35 -0.42 24.30
N ASN A 140 15.35 0.16 23.63
CA ASN A 140 14.39 1.11 24.22
C ASN A 140 13.07 0.47 24.69
N GLU A 141 12.91 -0.85 24.55
CA GLU A 141 11.69 -1.54 25.01
C GLU A 141 11.96 -2.29 26.33
N ASN A 142 10.95 -2.45 27.18
CA ASN A 142 11.00 -3.33 28.34
C ASN A 142 10.52 -4.75 27.98
N TYR A 143 10.68 -5.71 28.90
CA TYR A 143 10.30 -7.11 28.63
C TYR A 143 8.79 -7.32 28.40
N VAL A 144 7.94 -6.49 29.00
CA VAL A 144 6.48 -6.54 28.79
C VAL A 144 6.14 -6.07 27.37
N GLN A 145 6.72 -4.95 26.94
CA GLN A 145 6.57 -4.43 25.58
C GLN A 145 7.12 -5.39 24.53
N PHE A 146 8.26 -6.01 24.81
CA PHE A 146 8.83 -7.06 23.96
C PHE A 146 7.90 -8.27 23.84
N ALA A 147 7.35 -8.75 24.97
CA ALA A 147 6.40 -9.86 24.99
C ALA A 147 5.14 -9.53 24.18
N SER A 148 4.54 -8.35 24.38
CA SER A 148 3.37 -7.91 23.60
C SER A 148 3.66 -7.81 22.11
N ARG A 149 4.86 -7.36 21.71
CA ARG A 149 5.28 -7.27 20.31
C ARG A 149 5.42 -8.65 19.67
N ILE A 150 6.08 -9.59 20.36
CA ILE A 150 6.23 -10.98 19.90
C ILE A 150 4.87 -11.68 19.82
N GLU A 151 4.01 -11.48 20.81
CA GLU A 151 2.66 -12.03 20.85
C GLU A 151 1.82 -11.54 19.66
N ALA A 152 1.83 -10.23 19.40
CA ALA A 152 1.12 -9.66 18.25
C ALA A 152 1.63 -10.22 16.91
N MET A 153 2.94 -10.40 16.76
CA MET A 153 3.56 -10.98 15.56
C MET A 153 3.16 -12.45 15.37
N PHE A 154 3.11 -13.22 16.46
CA PHE A 154 2.73 -14.62 16.43
C PHE A 154 1.23 -14.83 16.20
N ASP A 155 0.38 -14.02 16.84
CA ASP A 155 -1.06 -14.04 16.61
C ASP A 155 -1.37 -13.71 15.15
N TYR A 156 -0.67 -12.73 14.57
CA TYR A 156 -0.78 -12.42 13.15
C TYR A 156 -0.37 -13.59 12.24
N TYR A 157 0.68 -14.34 12.58
CA TYR A 157 1.06 -15.57 11.87
C TYR A 157 -0.04 -16.64 11.94
N CYS A 158 -0.69 -16.81 13.08
CA CYS A 158 -1.78 -17.76 13.25
C CYS A 158 -2.98 -17.40 12.36
N ARG A 159 -3.36 -16.11 12.35
CA ARG A 159 -4.45 -15.61 11.49
C ARG A 159 -4.16 -15.86 10.00
N LEU A 160 -2.94 -15.58 9.56
CA LEU A 160 -2.50 -15.82 8.18
C LEU A 160 -2.58 -17.29 7.75
N ARG A 161 -2.34 -18.22 8.70
CA ARG A 161 -2.41 -19.66 8.46
C ARG A 161 -3.78 -20.25 8.74
N ASN A 162 -4.75 -19.42 9.16
CA ASN A 162 -6.08 -19.82 9.59
C ASN A 162 -6.06 -20.88 10.70
N VAL A 163 -5.04 -20.81 11.58
CA VAL A 163 -4.80 -21.80 12.65
C VAL A 163 -5.64 -21.42 13.87
N LYS A 164 -6.50 -22.34 14.33
CA LYS A 164 -7.25 -22.16 15.57
C LYS A 164 -6.33 -22.35 16.78
N LYS A 165 -6.64 -21.71 17.92
CA LYS A 165 -5.82 -21.77 19.15
C LYS A 165 -5.42 -23.19 19.57
N ASN A 166 -6.27 -24.19 19.33
CA ASN A 166 -5.99 -25.60 19.64
C ASN A 166 -4.94 -26.21 18.70
N GLU A 167 -4.96 -25.85 17.41
CA GLU A 167 -3.99 -26.28 16.40
C GLU A 167 -2.63 -25.59 16.63
N LEU A 168 -2.63 -24.41 17.24
CA LEU A 168 -1.41 -23.69 17.63
C LEU A 168 -0.62 -24.43 18.71
N CYS A 169 -1.31 -24.96 19.72
CA CYS A 169 -0.70 -25.83 20.73
C CYS A 169 -0.10 -27.08 20.09
N GLN A 170 -0.81 -27.72 19.15
CA GLN A 170 -0.30 -28.87 18.41
C GLN A 170 0.93 -28.51 17.56
N LEU A 171 0.95 -27.32 16.94
CA LEU A 171 2.08 -26.84 16.15
C LEU A 171 3.32 -26.60 17.02
N ILE A 172 3.17 -25.97 18.19
CA ILE A 172 4.28 -25.72 19.12
C ILE A 172 4.82 -27.05 19.69
N VAL A 173 3.92 -27.98 20.05
CA VAL A 173 4.29 -29.32 20.52
C VAL A 173 5.02 -30.10 19.44
N ALA A 174 4.51 -30.12 18.20
CA ALA A 174 5.18 -30.76 17.07
C ALA A 174 6.55 -30.14 16.79
N HIS A 175 6.68 -28.80 16.90
CA HIS A 175 7.96 -28.12 16.69
C HIS A 175 9.01 -28.52 17.75
N GLN A 176 8.60 -28.68 19.01
CA GLN A 176 9.50 -29.16 20.05
C GLN A 176 9.89 -30.63 19.85
N ILE A 177 8.95 -31.48 19.46
CA ILE A 177 9.24 -32.88 19.15
C ILE A 177 10.24 -32.98 17.99
N ILE A 178 10.10 -32.17 16.94
CA ILE A 178 11.02 -32.15 15.80
C ILE A 178 12.43 -31.67 16.20
N LEU A 179 12.54 -30.71 17.12
CA LEU A 179 13.84 -30.25 17.65
C LEU A 179 14.52 -31.32 18.51
N LEU A 180 13.76 -32.12 19.25
CA LEU A 180 14.26 -33.23 20.06
C LEU A 180 14.70 -34.44 19.24
N ILE A 181 14.12 -34.65 18.06
CA ILE A 181 14.48 -35.77 17.14
C ILE A 181 15.76 -35.45 16.33
N LYS A 182 16.16 -34.18 16.26
CA LYS A 182 17.33 -33.72 15.47
C LYS A 182 18.60 -33.49 16.29
N ASN A 183 18.56 -33.77 17.59
CA ASN A 183 19.72 -33.89 18.48
C ASN A 183 19.92 -35.35 18.89
#